data_AF-A0AB36FXI9-F1
#
_entry.id   AF-A0AB36FXI9-F1
#
_cell.length_a   1.000
_cell.length_b   1.000
_cell.length_c   1.000
_cell.angle_alpha   90.00
_cell.angle_beta   90.00
_cell.angle_gamma   90.00
#
_symmetry.space_group_name_H-M   'P 1'
#
loop_
_entity.id
_entity.type
_entity.pdbx_description
1 polymer ?
#
loop_
_entity_poly.entity_id
_entity_poly.type
_entity_poly.pdbx_seq_one_letter_code
_entity_poly.pdbx_strand_id
1 'polypeptide(L)'
;MKLIAVCVGVYLIFKQKGALKLLLKNKWVSNILNIFIAVVAFIQVNLGFFDVAMDMVLTDNTDYFHKEFEIGKNTIYVHTLDQGALGKAYHNFYLKCPLPLHRFELKPIEQTDWVLDLQLKATDVGFGVFNGRGEFKHDIGLDGINCT
;
A
#
# COMPACT_ATOMS: atom_id res chain seq x y z
N MET A 1 9.47 -4.79 9.07
CA MET A 1 9.84 -4.72 10.51
C MET A 1 9.02 -5.62 11.43
N LYS A 2 7.69 -5.72 11.27
CA LYS A 2 6.82 -6.49 12.18
C LYS A 2 7.12 -7.99 12.26
N LEU A 3 7.47 -8.61 11.13
CA LEU A 3 7.80 -10.05 11.05
C LEU A 3 9.09 -10.41 11.80
N ILE A 4 10.08 -9.51 11.79
CA ILE A 4 11.33 -9.67 12.56
C ILE A 4 11.02 -9.62 14.06
N ALA A 5 10.10 -8.75 14.50
CA ALA A 5 9.68 -8.69 15.90
C ALA A 5 8.95 -9.96 16.35
N VAL A 6 8.12 -10.57 15.48
CA VAL A 6 7.48 -11.86 15.75
C VAL A 6 8.53 -12.98 15.84
N CYS A 7 9.47 -13.05 14.89
CA CYS A 7 10.56 -14.03 14.93
C CYS A 7 11.45 -13.89 16.17
N VAL A 8 11.80 -12.65 16.55
CA VAL A 8 12.57 -12.36 17.77
C VAL A 8 11.78 -12.70 19.03
N GLY A 9 10.48 -12.42 19.06
CA GLY A 9 9.59 -12.80 20.17
C GLY A 9 9.53 -14.30 20.37
N VAL A 10 9.32 -15.07 19.30
CA VAL A 10 9.34 -16.54 19.34
C VAL A 10 10.72 -17.06 19.76
N TYR A 11 11.81 -16.50 19.19
CA TYR A 11 13.17 -16.88 19.53
C TYR A 11 13.50 -16.65 21.02
N LEU A 12 13.11 -15.51 21.58
CA LEU A 12 13.30 -15.18 23.00
C LEU A 12 12.51 -16.12 23.92
N ILE A 13 11.28 -16.46 23.54
CA ILE A 13 10.46 -17.44 24.28
C ILE A 13 11.14 -18.81 24.29
N PHE A 14 11.65 -19.28 23.15
CA PHE A 14 12.39 -20.55 23.08
C PHE A 14 13.69 -20.51 23.88
N LYS A 15 14.41 -19.37 23.90
CA LYS A 15 15.61 -19.18 24.72
C LYS A 15 15.29 -19.18 26.22
N GLN A 16 14.16 -18.62 26.64
CA GLN A 16 13.72 -18.61 28.04
C GLN A 16 13.07 -19.90 28.52
N LYS A 17 12.74 -20.87 27.64
CA LYS A 17 12.19 -22.18 28.04
C LYS A 17 13.05 -22.89 29.09
N GLY A 18 14.37 -22.76 29.02
CA GLY A 18 15.30 -23.35 29.99
C GLY A 18 15.19 -22.72 31.39
N ALA A 19 15.11 -21.39 31.47
CA ALA A 19 14.96 -20.67 32.73
C ALA A 19 13.58 -20.91 33.37
N LEU A 20 12.53 -21.02 32.55
CA LEU A 20 11.16 -21.24 33.00
C LEU A 20 10.95 -22.65 33.57
N LYS A 21 11.66 -23.64 33.01
CA LYS A 21 11.71 -25.03 33.53
C LYS A 21 12.46 -25.14 34.87
N LEU A 22 13.39 -24.22 35.14
CA LEU A 22 14.11 -24.12 36.41
C LEU A 22 13.26 -23.44 37.51
N LEU A 23 12.44 -22.45 37.14
CA LEU A 23 11.57 -21.73 38.08
C LEU A 23 10.30 -22.51 38.45
N LEU A 24 9.75 -23.31 37.53
CA LEU A 24 8.55 -24.12 37.76
C LEU A 24 8.91 -25.59 37.99
N LYS A 25 9.17 -25.93 39.27
CA LYS A 25 9.46 -27.30 39.72
C LYS A 25 8.33 -28.30 39.44
N ASN A 26 7.09 -27.82 39.31
CA ASN A 26 5.94 -28.68 39.07
C ASN A 26 5.81 -29.05 37.59
N LYS A 27 6.00 -30.35 37.30
CA LYS A 27 5.95 -30.92 35.94
C LYS A 27 4.62 -30.66 35.24
N TRP A 28 3.50 -30.64 35.98
CA TRP A 28 2.17 -30.37 35.43
C TRP A 28 2.02 -28.94 34.94
N VAL A 29 2.42 -27.96 35.76
CA VAL A 29 2.33 -26.53 35.44
C VAL A 29 3.25 -26.17 34.27
N SER A 30 4.46 -26.73 34.25
CA SER A 30 5.38 -26.53 33.13
C SER A 30 4.83 -27.10 31.81
N ASN A 31 4.10 -28.22 31.85
CA ASN A 31 3.54 -28.82 30.64
C ASN A 31 2.37 -28.00 30.07
N ILE A 32 1.45 -27.54 30.93
CA ILE A 32 0.33 -26.68 30.53
C ILE A 32 0.84 -25.37 29.93
N LEU A 33 1.83 -24.75 30.56
CA LEU A 33 2.38 -23.48 30.11
C LEU A 33 3.14 -23.64 28.78
N ASN A 34 3.82 -24.76 28.55
CA ASN A 34 4.42 -25.05 27.24
C ASN A 34 3.38 -25.21 26.13
N ILE A 35 2.25 -25.87 26.41
CA ILE A 35 1.13 -25.98 25.45
C ILE A 35 0.57 -24.59 25.14
N PHE A 36 0.33 -23.77 26.17
CA PHE A 36 -0.17 -22.41 26.00
C PHE A 36 0.77 -21.56 25.14
N ILE A 37 2.08 -21.60 25.41
CA ILE A 37 3.10 -20.92 24.61
C ILE A 37 3.09 -21.42 23.15
N ALA A 38 2.96 -22.73 22.93
CA ALA A 38 2.92 -23.29 21.58
C ALA A 38 1.69 -22.81 20.80
N VAL A 39 0.52 -22.72 21.45
CA VAL A 39 -0.71 -22.20 20.85
C VAL A 39 -0.55 -20.72 20.49
N VAL A 40 -0.01 -19.90 21.40
CA VAL A 40 0.22 -18.47 21.14
C VAL A 40 1.20 -18.27 19.99
N ALA A 41 2.30 -19.04 19.95
CA ALA A 41 3.26 -18.99 18.86
C ALA A 41 2.63 -19.40 17.52
N PHE A 42 1.79 -20.43 17.51
CA PHE A 42 1.05 -20.85 16.32
C PHE A 42 0.12 -19.74 15.80
N ILE A 43 -0.65 -19.10 16.69
CA ILE A 43 -1.52 -17.97 16.31
C ILE A 43 -0.71 -16.83 15.73
N GLN A 44 0.42 -16.45 16.36
CA GLN A 44 1.28 -15.36 15.89
C GLN A 44 1.88 -15.61 14.51
N VAL A 45 2.30 -16.85 14.21
CA VAL A 45 2.83 -17.21 12.89
C VAL A 45 1.75 -17.08 11.80
N ASN A 46 0.55 -17.57 12.07
CA ASN A 46 -0.56 -17.49 11.11
C ASN A 46 -0.99 -16.03 10.85
N LEU A 47 -1.12 -15.21 11.91
CA LEU A 47 -1.44 -13.79 11.76
C LEU A 47 -0.34 -13.03 10.99
N GLY A 48 0.93 -13.32 11.26
CA GLY A 48 2.05 -12.71 10.54
C GLY A 48 2.08 -13.10 9.06
N PHE A 49 1.72 -14.34 8.72
CA PHE A 49 1.59 -14.77 7.33
C PHE A 49 0.42 -14.09 6.63
N PHE A 50 -0.72 -13.98 7.30
CA PHE A 50 -1.90 -13.29 6.77
C PHE A 50 -1.62 -11.81 6.50
N ASP A 51 -0.91 -11.11 7.39
CA ASP A 51 -0.52 -9.70 7.23
C ASP A 51 0.32 -9.51 5.94
N VAL A 52 1.33 -10.35 5.72
CA VAL A 52 2.18 -10.29 4.50
C VAL A 52 1.38 -10.61 3.24
N ALA A 53 0.55 -11.65 3.30
CA ALA A 53 -0.27 -12.04 2.15
C ALA A 53 -1.25 -10.92 1.76
N MET A 54 -1.88 -10.28 2.75
CA MET A 54 -2.78 -9.15 2.52
C MET A 54 -2.04 -7.92 2.00
N ASP A 55 -0.86 -7.60 2.54
CA ASP A 55 -0.04 -6.47 2.08
C ASP A 55 0.36 -6.62 0.61
N MET A 56 0.75 -7.84 0.20
CA MET A 56 1.09 -8.16 -1.19
C MET A 56 -0.12 -8.05 -2.13
N VAL A 57 -1.28 -8.57 -1.73
CA VAL A 57 -2.50 -8.52 -2.56
C VAL A 57 -3.06 -7.10 -2.65
N LEU A 58 -3.01 -6.33 -1.57
CA LEU A 58 -3.54 -4.98 -1.54
C LEU A 58 -2.63 -4.00 -2.31
N THR A 59 -1.32 -4.06 -2.12
CA THR A 59 -0.36 -3.15 -2.77
C THR A 59 -0.44 -3.25 -4.30
N ASP A 60 -0.47 -4.46 -4.85
CA ASP A 60 -0.44 -4.69 -6.31
C ASP A 60 -1.72 -4.17 -7.00
N ASN A 61 -2.87 -4.30 -6.32
CA ASN A 61 -4.14 -3.81 -6.84
C ASN A 61 -4.28 -2.29 -6.66
N THR A 62 -3.87 -1.73 -5.52
CA THR A 62 -4.01 -0.29 -5.27
C THR A 62 -3.11 0.53 -6.18
N ASP A 63 -1.88 0.09 -6.44
CA ASP A 63 -0.94 0.83 -7.28
C ASP A 63 -1.34 0.83 -8.76
N TYR A 64 -2.13 -0.16 -9.20
CA TYR A 64 -2.68 -0.18 -10.55
C TYR A 64 -3.85 0.80 -10.71
N PHE A 65 -4.79 0.79 -9.75
CA PHE A 65 -5.99 1.62 -9.81
C PHE A 65 -5.79 3.05 -9.32
N HIS A 66 -4.83 3.29 -8.43
CA HIS A 66 -4.58 4.57 -7.79
C HIS A 66 -3.10 4.93 -7.89
N LYS A 67 -2.77 5.94 -8.71
CA LYS A 67 -1.40 6.44 -8.87
C LYS A 67 -1.31 7.90 -8.47
N GLU A 68 -0.26 8.27 -7.75
CA GLU A 68 0.05 9.66 -7.41
C GLU A 68 1.31 10.10 -8.15
N PHE A 69 1.24 11.26 -8.80
CA PHE A 69 2.36 11.87 -9.52
C PHE A 69 2.62 13.27 -8.96
N GLU A 70 3.85 13.51 -8.52
CA GLU A 70 4.27 14.85 -8.10
C GLU A 70 4.75 15.64 -9.32
N ILE A 71 4.07 16.74 -9.63
CA ILE A 71 4.37 17.63 -10.75
C ILE A 71 4.60 19.03 -10.19
N GLY A 72 5.87 19.38 -10.00
CA GLY A 72 6.26 20.65 -9.40
C GLY A 72 5.79 20.75 -7.94
N LYS A 73 4.82 21.64 -7.68
CA LYS A 73 4.22 21.83 -6.34
C LYS A 73 2.86 21.15 -6.16
N ASN A 74 2.36 20.54 -7.23
CA ASN A 74 1.04 19.93 -7.27
C ASN A 74 1.17 18.40 -7.28
N THR A 75 0.27 17.71 -6.58
CA THR A 75 0.17 16.25 -6.66
C THR A 75 -1.04 15.89 -7.49
N ILE A 76 -0.83 15.15 -8.58
CA ILE A 76 -1.88 14.64 -9.45
C ILE A 76 -2.22 13.22 -9.02
N TYR A 77 -3.48 13.00 -8.68
CA TYR A 77 -4.02 11.69 -8.35
C TYR A 77 -4.73 11.12 -9.58
N VAL A 78 -4.40 9.89 -9.95
CA VAL A 78 -4.94 9.18 -11.11
C VAL A 78 -5.70 7.98 -10.63
N HIS A 79 -7.00 7.94 -10.96
CA HIS A 79 -7.85 6.79 -10.71
C HIS A 79 -8.15 6.07 -12.03
N THR A 80 -7.62 4.86 -12.17
CA THR A 80 -7.86 3.99 -13.31
C THR A 80 -9.13 3.18 -13.08
N LEU A 81 -10.02 3.16 -14.05
CA LEU A 81 -11.18 2.27 -14.13
C LEU A 81 -10.90 1.29 -15.26
N ASP A 82 -10.42 0.10 -14.91
CA ASP A 82 -10.16 -0.95 -15.89
C ASP A 82 -11.44 -1.76 -16.15
N GLN A 83 -12.01 -1.61 -17.35
CA GLN A 83 -13.08 -2.46 -17.82
C GLN A 83 -12.46 -3.66 -18.54
N GLY A 84 -11.86 -4.56 -17.77
CA GLY A 84 -11.03 -5.67 -18.27
C GLY A 84 -11.69 -6.61 -19.30
N ALA A 85 -13.03 -6.61 -19.42
CA ALA A 85 -13.75 -7.37 -20.45
C ALA A 85 -13.87 -6.65 -21.82
N LEU A 86 -13.63 -5.34 -21.86
CA LEU A 86 -13.81 -4.49 -23.04
C LEU A 86 -12.49 -3.97 -23.63
N GLY A 87 -11.36 -4.28 -23.00
CA GLY A 87 -10.03 -3.81 -23.42
C GLY A 87 -9.90 -2.28 -23.37
N LYS A 88 -10.63 -1.63 -22.46
CA LYS A 88 -10.60 -0.18 -22.25
C LYS A 88 -10.30 0.10 -20.78
N ALA A 89 -9.33 0.98 -20.54
CA ALA A 89 -9.10 1.58 -19.24
C ALA A 89 -9.42 3.07 -19.34
N TYR A 90 -10.14 3.59 -18.35
CA TYR A 90 -10.35 5.03 -18.21
C TYR A 90 -9.51 5.56 -17.07
N HIS A 91 -8.67 6.55 -17.31
CA HIS A 91 -7.89 7.20 -16.27
C HIS A 91 -8.50 8.58 -15.98
N ASN A 92 -8.93 8.77 -14.75
CA ASN A 92 -9.45 10.04 -14.25
C ASN A 92 -8.32 10.77 -13.52
N PHE A 93 -8.00 11.97 -13.97
CA PHE A 93 -6.99 12.83 -13.36
C PHE A 93 -7.65 13.79 -12.38
N TYR A 94 -7.09 13.90 -11.19
CA TYR A 94 -7.52 14.80 -10.14
C TYR A 94 -6.33 15.57 -9.58
N LEU A 95 -6.53 16.83 -9.24
CA LEU A 95 -5.59 17.59 -8.42
C LEU A 95 -5.85 17.25 -6.96
N LYS A 96 -4.83 16.72 -6.26
CA LYS A 96 -4.88 16.43 -4.83
C LYS A 96 -4.53 17.69 -4.04
N CYS A 97 -5.55 18.29 -3.46
CA CYS A 97 -5.42 19.48 -2.63
C CYS A 97 -5.34 19.12 -1.15
N PRO A 98 -4.26 19.50 -0.44
CA PRO A 98 -4.12 19.21 0.98
C PRO A 98 -5.08 20.08 1.80
N LEU A 99 -5.83 19.46 2.71
CA LEU A 99 -6.66 20.13 3.71
C LEU A 99 -6.11 19.91 5.13
N PRO A 100 -6.50 20.77 6.09
CA PRO A 100 -6.18 20.55 7.49
C PRO A 100 -6.67 19.18 8.00
N LEU A 101 -5.94 18.63 8.98
CA LEU A 101 -6.19 17.32 9.61
C LEU A 101 -5.95 16.10 8.69
N HIS A 102 -4.89 16.14 7.85
CA HIS A 102 -4.53 15.05 6.94
C HIS A 102 -5.66 14.64 5.98
N ARG A 103 -6.55 15.58 5.68
CA ARG A 103 -7.58 15.39 4.66
C ARG A 103 -7.07 15.92 3.33
N PHE A 104 -7.68 15.46 2.26
CA PHE A 104 -7.43 15.99 0.93
C PHE A 104 -8.73 16.05 0.15
N GLU A 105 -8.81 17.02 -0.75
CA GLU A 105 -9.87 17.15 -1.73
C GLU A 105 -9.29 16.80 -3.09
N LEU A 106 -10.04 16.04 -3.87
CA LEU A 106 -9.68 15.67 -5.24
C LEU A 106 -10.49 16.54 -6.19
N LYS A 107 -9.85 17.53 -6.81
CA LYS A 107 -10.50 18.37 -7.82
C LYS A 107 -10.37 17.69 -9.19
N PRO A 108 -11.47 17.36 -9.88
CA PRO A 108 -11.40 16.69 -11.18
C PRO A 108 -10.72 17.61 -12.21
N ILE A 109 -9.86 17.02 -13.04
CA ILE A 109 -9.19 17.71 -14.15
C ILE A 109 -9.79 17.21 -15.46
N GLU A 110 -9.56 15.94 -15.78
CA GLU A 110 -9.96 15.33 -17.05
C GLU A 110 -10.04 13.81 -16.93
N GLN A 111 -10.77 13.17 -17.85
CA GLN A 111 -10.81 11.72 -18.02
C GLN A 111 -10.27 11.34 -19.40
N THR A 112 -9.43 10.32 -19.46
CA THR A 112 -8.89 9.77 -20.73
C THR A 112 -9.15 8.27 -20.82
N ASP A 113 -9.26 7.75 -22.04
CA ASP A 113 -9.63 6.35 -22.37
C ASP A 113 -8.43 5.47 -22.79
N TRP A 114 -7.22 5.85 -22.37
CA TRP A 114 -6.00 5.16 -22.79
C TRP A 114 -5.79 3.84 -22.03
N VAL A 115 -5.23 2.81 -22.67
CA VAL A 115 -5.29 1.41 -22.22
C VAL A 115 -3.98 0.91 -21.56
N LEU A 116 -3.02 1.78 -21.27
CA LEU A 116 -1.65 1.38 -20.87
C LEU A 116 -1.14 2.18 -19.68
N ASP A 117 -0.11 1.65 -19.01
CA ASP A 117 0.61 2.34 -17.95
C ASP A 117 0.92 3.78 -18.34
N LEU A 118 0.57 4.71 -17.46
CA LEU A 118 0.74 6.14 -17.65
C LEU A 118 1.99 6.64 -16.93
N GLN A 119 2.67 7.60 -17.57
CA GLN A 119 3.67 8.46 -16.97
C GLN A 119 3.27 9.91 -17.20
N LEU A 120 3.40 10.75 -16.18
CA LEU A 120 3.15 12.18 -16.29
C LEU A 120 4.47 12.95 -16.22
N LYS A 121 4.64 13.96 -17.07
CA LYS A 121 5.79 14.87 -17.03
C LYS A 121 5.33 16.32 -17.05
N ALA A 122 5.98 17.17 -16.29
CA ALA A 122 5.68 18.61 -16.27
C ALA A 122 5.89 19.23 -17.66
N THR A 123 4.98 20.12 -18.07
CA THR A 123 5.07 20.92 -19.30
C THR A 123 4.68 22.37 -19.00
N ASP A 124 4.86 23.27 -19.97
CA ASP A 124 4.64 24.71 -19.77
C ASP A 124 3.17 25.06 -19.47
N VAL A 125 2.22 24.20 -19.86
CA VAL A 125 0.77 24.39 -19.64
C VAL A 125 0.22 23.60 -18.45
N GLY A 126 1.01 22.67 -17.90
CA GLY A 126 0.55 21.75 -16.86
C GLY A 126 1.37 20.46 -16.90
N PHE A 127 0.81 19.41 -17.49
CA PHE A 127 1.51 18.14 -17.64
C PHE A 127 1.17 17.39 -18.92
N GLY A 128 2.18 16.75 -19.49
CA GLY A 128 2.06 15.84 -20.62
C GLY A 128 1.76 14.42 -20.15
N VAL A 129 0.83 13.77 -20.85
CA VAL A 129 0.46 12.37 -20.63
C VAL A 129 1.26 11.48 -21.57
N PHE A 130 2.06 10.58 -21.01
CA PHE A 130 2.88 9.60 -21.72
C PHE A 130 2.44 8.19 -21.37
N ASN A 131 2.68 7.23 -22.26
CA ASN A 131 2.56 5.82 -21.91
C ASN A 131 3.85 5.28 -21.27
N GLY A 132 3.82 4.03 -20.81
CA GLY A 132 4.97 3.33 -20.22
C GLY A 132 6.18 3.17 -21.16
N ARG A 133 6.00 3.37 -22.47
CA ARG A 133 7.07 3.40 -23.49
C ARG A 133 7.61 4.81 -23.76
N GLY A 134 7.05 5.84 -23.12
CA GLY A 134 7.43 7.24 -23.31
C GLY A 134 6.81 7.90 -24.54
N GLU A 135 5.80 7.30 -25.16
CA GLU A 135 5.05 7.90 -26.28
C GLU A 135 4.09 8.97 -25.73
N PHE A 136 4.14 10.16 -26.32
CA PHE A 136 3.31 11.31 -25.93
C PHE A 136 1.89 11.17 -26.51
N LYS A 137 0.87 11.42 -25.68
CA LYS A 137 -0.54 11.48 -26.12
C LYS A 137 -1.00 12.92 -26.33
N HIS A 138 -1.04 13.70 -25.25
CA HIS A 138 -1.48 15.09 -25.22
C HIS A 138 -1.04 15.76 -23.91
N ASP A 139 -1.11 17.09 -23.91
CA ASP A 139 -0.93 17.91 -22.71
C ASP A 139 -2.28 18.21 -22.06
N ILE A 140 -2.30 18.19 -20.73
CA ILE A 140 -3.44 18.60 -19.90
C ILE A 140 -3.06 19.90 -19.21
N GLY A 141 -3.83 20.94 -19.53
CA GLY A 141 -3.69 22.26 -18.91
C GLY A 141 -4.25 22.29 -17.49
N LEU A 142 -3.57 23.00 -16.58
CA LEU A 142 -4.05 23.21 -15.21
C LEU A 142 -4.77 24.57 -15.04
N ASP A 143 -5.12 25.23 -16.13
CA ASP A 143 -5.66 26.59 -16.13
C ASP A 143 -6.96 26.69 -15.31
N GLY A 144 -6.89 27.44 -14.21
CA GLY A 144 -8.00 27.67 -13.29
C GLY A 144 -8.21 26.58 -12.23
N ILE A 145 -7.47 25.46 -12.29
CA ILE A 145 -7.56 24.38 -11.31
C ILE A 145 -6.47 24.58 -10.25
N ASN A 146 -6.85 25.15 -9.11
CA ASN A 146 -5.95 25.35 -7.98
C ASN A 146 -6.53 24.82 -6.67
N CYS A 147 -5.66 24.63 -5.69
CA CYS A 147 -6.02 24.41 -4.30
C CYS A 147 -6.19 25.78 -3.64
N THR A 148 -7.34 26.39 -3.92
CA THR A 148 -7.81 27.64 -3.32
C THR A 148 -8.16 27.45 -1.84
#